data_AF-A0AAJ2JD44-F1
#
_entry.id   AF-A0AAJ2JD44-F1
#
_cell.length_a   1.000
_cell.length_b   1.000
_cell.length_c   1.000
_cell.angle_alpha   90.00
_cell.angle_beta   90.00
_cell.angle_gamma   90.00
#
_symmetry.space_group_name_H-M   'P 1'
#
loop_
_entity.id
_entity.type
_entity.pdbx_description
1 polymer ?
#
loop_
_entity_poly.entity_id
_entity_poly.type
_entity_poly.pdbx_seq_one_letter_code
_entity_poly.pdbx_strand_id
1 'polypeptide(L)'
;MIHRILVAGALSLGLATTAHAGEFQCSAWIGAPSATAPPSSNFFGGPTIKAPDARTAAELYQARISETTLPLKTGRWIVHHVRCDELK
;
A
#
# COMPACT_ATOMS: atom_id res chain seq x y z
N MET A 1 -11.53 -18.41 -44.67
CA MET A 1 -10.55 -19.38 -44.16
C MET A 1 -9.29 -18.65 -43.77
N ILE A 2 -8.94 -18.60 -42.49
CA ILE A 2 -7.55 -18.54 -41.97
C ILE A 2 -7.65 -19.06 -40.54
N HIS A 3 -7.22 -20.30 -40.35
CA HIS A 3 -6.97 -20.92 -39.06
C HIS A 3 -5.78 -20.23 -38.41
N ARG A 4 -5.91 -19.76 -37.18
CA ARG A 4 -4.76 -19.39 -36.34
C ARG A 4 -4.83 -20.23 -35.07
N ILE A 5 -4.01 -21.27 -35.08
CA ILE A 5 -3.57 -22.05 -33.93
C ILE A 5 -2.70 -21.12 -33.05
N LEU A 6 -2.52 -21.50 -31.77
CA LEU A 6 -1.55 -21.02 -30.76
C LEU A 6 -2.24 -20.17 -29.68
N VAL A 7 -2.17 -20.45 -28.37
CA VAL A 7 -1.30 -21.31 -27.54
C VAL A 7 -2.11 -21.76 -26.33
N ALA A 8 -2.00 -23.03 -25.95
CA ALA A 8 -2.37 -23.50 -24.63
C ALA A 8 -1.40 -22.91 -23.59
N GLY A 9 -1.77 -21.76 -23.02
CA GLY A 9 -1.09 -21.20 -21.85
C GLY A 9 -1.62 -21.85 -20.59
N ALA A 10 -1.16 -23.05 -20.26
CA ALA A 10 -1.31 -23.60 -18.92
C ALA A 10 -0.42 -22.77 -17.97
N LEU A 11 -0.98 -21.68 -17.43
CA LEU A 11 -0.39 -20.99 -16.28
C LEU A 11 -0.64 -21.84 -15.03
N SER A 12 0.16 -22.89 -14.89
CA SER A 12 0.30 -23.62 -13.65
C SER A 12 0.99 -22.73 -12.61
N LEU A 13 0.56 -22.91 -11.35
CA LEU A 13 1.30 -22.63 -10.12
C LEU A 13 1.35 -21.16 -9.65
N GLY A 14 0.19 -20.60 -9.35
CA GLY A 14 0.12 -19.66 -8.23
C GLY A 14 0.08 -20.46 -6.94
N LEU A 15 1.24 -20.80 -6.36
CA LEU A 15 1.31 -21.24 -4.96
C LEU A 15 0.62 -20.15 -4.14
N ALA A 16 -0.59 -20.42 -3.67
CA ALA A 16 -1.18 -19.69 -2.57
C ALA A 16 -0.34 -20.05 -1.34
N THR A 17 0.85 -19.47 -1.23
CA THR A 17 1.52 -19.31 0.05
C THR A 17 0.52 -18.56 0.90
N THR A 18 -0.11 -19.27 1.82
CA THR A 18 -0.74 -18.70 2.99
C THR A 18 0.39 -18.03 3.77
N ALA A 19 0.84 -16.87 3.30
CA ALA A 19 1.68 -15.98 4.08
C ALA A 19 0.83 -15.67 5.31
N HIS A 20 1.30 -16.14 6.46
CA HIS A 20 0.69 -15.84 7.73
C HIS A 20 0.54 -14.32 7.77
N ALA A 21 -0.70 -13.83 7.86
CA ALA A 21 -0.93 -12.41 7.86
C ALA A 21 -0.31 -11.84 9.14
N GLY A 22 0.81 -11.13 8.99
CA GLY A 22 1.44 -10.36 10.04
C GLY A 22 0.60 -9.15 10.38
N GLU A 23 0.77 -8.67 11.60
CA GLU A 23 0.19 -7.42 12.07
C GLU A 23 1.21 -6.30 11.84
N PHE A 24 0.82 -5.24 11.12
CA PHE A 24 1.73 -4.16 10.75
C PHE A 24 1.26 -2.83 11.32
N GLN A 25 2.18 -2.04 11.84
CA GLN A 25 1.94 -0.65 12.22
C GLN A 25 2.54 0.27 11.16
N CYS A 26 1.67 1.03 10.50
CA CYS A 26 2.06 1.90 9.39
C CYS A 26 1.95 3.38 9.76
N SER A 27 2.85 4.17 9.21
CA SER A 27 2.89 5.63 9.30
C SER A 27 3.21 6.22 7.93
N ALA A 28 2.65 7.39 7.63
CA ALA A 28 2.94 8.09 6.38
C ALA A 28 3.39 9.52 6.63
N TRP A 29 4.34 9.94 5.83
CA TRP A 29 4.61 11.36 5.62
C TRP A 29 3.71 11.86 4.49
N ILE A 30 2.81 12.78 4.85
CA ILE A 30 1.95 13.49 3.91
C ILE A 30 2.24 14.99 3.98
N GLY A 31 2.09 15.68 2.86
CA GLY A 31 2.32 17.12 2.80
C GLY A 31 2.09 17.71 1.43
N ALA A 32 2.27 19.02 1.29
CA ALA A 32 2.23 19.68 -0.02
C ALA A 32 3.23 19.02 -0.97
N PRO A 33 2.97 19.02 -2.29
CA PRO A 33 3.90 18.43 -3.27
C PRO A 33 5.28 19.11 -3.26
N SER A 34 5.35 20.38 -2.86
CA SER A 34 6.60 21.13 -2.70
C SER A 34 7.28 20.94 -1.35
N ALA A 35 6.77 20.07 -0.47
CA ALA A 35 7.37 19.83 0.83
C ALA A 35 8.69 19.05 0.67
N THR A 36 9.80 19.68 1.03
CA THR A 36 11.16 19.12 0.90
C THR A 36 11.64 18.37 2.14
N ALA A 37 10.88 18.45 3.25
CA ALA A 37 11.20 17.79 4.50
C ALA A 37 9.90 17.31 5.16
N PRO A 38 9.94 16.18 5.90
CA PRO A 38 8.81 15.79 6.72
C PRO A 38 8.46 16.94 7.66
N PRO A 39 7.20 17.43 7.69
CA PRO A 39 6.78 18.18 8.85
C PRO A 39 7.01 17.23 10.04
N SER A 40 7.36 17.79 11.19
CA SER A 40 7.46 17.06 12.46
C SER A 40 6.20 16.22 12.79
N SER A 41 5.11 16.44 12.06
CA SER A 41 3.88 15.67 12.06
C SER A 41 3.93 14.51 11.06
N ASN A 42 4.57 13.39 11.44
CA ASN A 42 4.25 12.11 10.81
C ASN A 42 2.75 11.85 10.99
N PHE A 43 2.03 11.52 9.91
CA PHE A 43 0.65 11.06 10.06
C PHE A 43 0.73 9.62 10.60
N PHE A 44 0.70 9.52 11.92
CA PHE A 44 0.50 8.29 12.67
C PHE A 44 -0.99 8.19 12.94
N GLY A 45 -1.68 7.22 12.33
CA GLY A 45 -3.13 7.24 12.40
C GLY A 45 -3.80 6.07 11.73
N GLY A 46 -3.24 4.88 11.88
CA GLY A 46 -3.89 3.66 11.43
C GLY A 46 -4.01 2.66 12.58
N PRO A 47 -5.13 1.95 12.71
CA PRO A 47 -5.13 0.67 13.43
C PRO A 47 -4.12 -0.28 12.78
N THR A 48 -3.68 -1.28 13.54
CA THR A 48 -2.85 -2.37 13.04
C THR A 48 -3.44 -2.96 11.75
N ILE A 49 -2.63 -3.08 10.71
CA ILE A 49 -3.03 -3.63 9.42
C ILE A 49 -2.61 -5.09 9.37
N LYS A 50 -3.58 -5.97 9.15
CA LYS A 50 -3.31 -7.37 8.87
C LYS A 50 -3.01 -7.53 7.39
N ALA A 51 -1.80 -7.95 7.07
CA ALA A 51 -1.34 -8.12 5.70
C ALA A 51 -0.38 -9.31 5.61
N PRO A 52 -0.22 -9.93 4.43
CA PRO A 52 0.77 -11.00 4.23
C PRO A 52 2.22 -10.50 4.34
N ASP A 53 2.47 -9.20 4.12
CA ASP A 53 3.79 -8.60 4.11
C ASP A 53 3.70 -7.06 4.27
N ALA A 54 4.84 -6.42 4.57
CA ALA A 54 4.93 -4.98 4.82
C ALA A 54 4.57 -4.11 3.60
N ARG A 55 4.76 -4.61 2.37
CA ARG A 55 4.41 -3.87 1.15
C ARG A 55 2.89 -3.86 0.98
N THR A 56 2.25 -5.01 1.12
CA THR A 56 0.78 -5.10 1.10
C THR A 56 0.17 -4.24 2.22
N ALA A 57 0.77 -4.22 3.42
CA ALA A 57 0.35 -3.33 4.50
C ALA A 57 0.46 -1.84 4.13
N ALA A 58 1.55 -1.44 3.47
CA ALA A 58 1.76 -0.06 3.03
C ALA A 58 0.75 0.37 1.97
N GLU A 59 0.40 -0.50 1.02
CA GLU A 59 -0.61 -0.22 -0.01
C GLU A 59 -2.00 -0.05 0.61
N LEU A 60 -2.40 -0.94 1.52
CA LEU A 60 -3.66 -0.84 2.26
C LEU A 60 -3.72 0.43 3.11
N TYR A 61 -2.60 0.78 3.77
CA TYR A 61 -2.51 2.01 4.54
C TYR A 61 -2.65 3.25 3.66
N GLN A 62 -1.92 3.29 2.53
CA GLN A 62 -1.93 4.39 1.59
C GLN A 62 -3.33 4.60 0.99
N ALA A 63 -4.01 3.52 0.60
CA ALA A 63 -5.39 3.58 0.11
C ALA A 63 -6.32 4.20 1.16
N ARG A 64 -6.26 3.70 2.41
CA ARG A 64 -7.05 4.21 3.53
C ARG A 64 -6.84 5.71 3.74
N ILE A 65 -5.59 6.16 3.92
CA ILE A 65 -5.32 7.58 4.20
C ILE A 65 -5.71 8.47 3.02
N SER A 66 -5.62 7.98 1.78
CA SER A 66 -6.06 8.73 0.60
C SER A 66 -7.57 8.99 0.61
N GLU A 67 -8.36 8.08 1.19
CA GLU A 67 -9.81 8.23 1.30
C GLU A 67 -10.26 8.99 2.55
N THR A 68 -9.59 8.79 3.68
CA THR A 68 -10.01 9.34 4.98
C THR A 68 -9.41 10.71 5.28
N THR A 69 -8.29 11.07 4.66
CA THR A 69 -7.57 12.31 4.98
C THR A 69 -7.93 13.38 3.95
N LEU A 70 -8.75 14.36 4.36
CA LEU A 70 -9.23 15.46 3.51
C LEU A 70 -8.17 16.14 2.63
N PRO A 71 -6.98 16.53 3.12
CA PRO A 71 -5.99 17.16 2.26
C PRO A 71 -5.41 16.21 1.20
N LEU A 72 -5.39 14.89 1.42
CA LEU A 72 -5.06 13.91 0.38
C LEU A 72 -6.22 13.76 -0.60
N LYS A 73 -7.45 13.59 -0.09
CA LYS A 73 -8.67 13.41 -0.91
C LYS A 73 -8.94 14.59 -1.84
N THR A 74 -8.63 15.80 -1.41
CA THR A 74 -8.78 17.03 -2.19
C THR A 74 -7.59 17.32 -3.12
N GLY A 75 -6.57 16.46 -3.13
CA GLY A 75 -5.36 16.64 -3.95
C GLY A 75 -4.46 17.78 -3.48
N ARG A 76 -4.73 18.38 -2.32
CA ARG A 76 -3.91 19.45 -1.74
C ARG A 76 -2.56 18.93 -1.27
N TRP A 77 -2.53 17.72 -0.72
CA TRP A 77 -1.33 17.03 -0.25
C TRP A 77 -1.13 15.71 -1.02
N ILE A 78 0.11 15.24 -1.02
CA ILE A 78 0.51 13.93 -1.54
C ILE A 78 1.13 13.09 -0.42
N VAL A 79 1.16 11.78 -0.64
CA VAL A 79 1.94 10.85 0.18
C VAL A 79 3.37 10.86 -0.34
N HIS A 80 4.31 11.27 0.51
CA HIS A 80 5.74 11.32 0.17
C HIS A 80 6.44 10.00 0.49
N HIS A 81 6.11 9.41 1.65
CA HIS A 81 6.72 8.16 2.09
C HIS A 81 5.75 7.41 3.02
N VAL A 82 5.71 6.08 2.90
CA VAL A 82 4.98 5.18 3.80
C VAL A 82 5.98 4.23 4.45
N ARG A 83 5.90 4.06 5.76
CA ARG A 83 6.70 3.07 6.51
C ARG A 83 5.74 2.17 7.28
N CYS A 84 5.93 0.86 7.13
CA CYS A 84 5.23 -0.14 7.90
C CYS A 84 6.25 -1.02 8.63
N ASP A 85 6.00 -1.27 9.90
CA ASP A 85 6.79 -2.15 10.75
C ASP A 85 5.93 -3.33 11.21
N GLU A 86 6.49 -4.53 11.21
CA GLU A 86 5.79 -5.73 11.69
C GLU A 86 5.75 -5.73 13.22
N LEU A 87 4.55 -5.79 13.79
CA LEU A 87 4.33 -6.01 15.20
C LEU A 87 4.53 -7.50 15.49
N LYS A 88 5.60 -7.81 16.22
CA LYS A 88 5.91 -9.17 16.70
C LYS A 88 5.23 -9.49 18.00
#